data_AF-A0A2V5NMW1-F1
#
_entry.id   AF-A0A2V5NMW1-F1
#
_cell.length_a   1.000
_cell.length_b   1.000
_cell.length_c   1.000
_cell.angle_alpha   90.00
_cell.angle_beta   90.00
_cell.angle_gamma   90.00
#
_symmetry.space_group_name_H-M   'P 1'
#
loop_
_entity.id
_entity.type
_entity.pdbx_description
1 polymer ?
#
loop_
_entity_poly.entity_id
_entity_poly.type
_entity_poly.pdbx_seq_one_letter_code
_entity_poly.pdbx_strand_id
1 'polypeptide(L)'
;MAHEARDFQIVSSTHTPVLQKALAKPDPSATPFKIVIDPKVRMDLRRALIDLIDYHDEALAEHFAEGKLALDSYKEYIELFALSLKETMESREGVAYLLRSVGFDVRPDEINLNPELRWKKGGPGAFGSTLL
;
A
#
# COMPACT_ATOMS: atom_id res chain seq x y z
N MET A 1 14.52 -6.15 -54.49
CA MET A 1 13.28 -6.60 -53.85
C MET A 1 13.47 -8.04 -53.40
N ALA A 2 13.80 -8.26 -52.13
CA ALA A 2 13.79 -9.58 -51.49
C ALA A 2 13.28 -9.34 -50.07
N HIS A 3 12.00 -9.65 -49.84
CA HIS A 3 11.39 -9.62 -48.52
C HIS A 3 11.63 -10.97 -47.86
N GLU A 4 12.43 -10.98 -46.80
CA GLU A 4 12.59 -12.14 -45.93
C GLU A 4 11.47 -12.09 -44.88
N ALA A 5 10.47 -12.97 -45.04
CA ALA A 5 9.44 -13.18 -44.03
C ALA A 5 10.04 -14.02 -42.90
N ARG A 6 10.15 -13.44 -41.70
CA ARG A 6 10.53 -14.19 -40.50
C ARG A 6 9.27 -14.77 -39.88
N ASP A 7 9.06 -16.06 -40.11
CA ASP A 7 8.10 -16.88 -39.39
C ASP A 7 8.51 -16.97 -37.92
N PHE A 8 7.73 -16.37 -37.03
CA PHE A 8 7.86 -16.59 -35.59
C PHE A 8 6.94 -17.75 -35.21
N GLN A 9 7.55 -18.91 -34.94
CA GLN A 9 6.88 -20.07 -34.35
C GLN A 9 6.30 -19.71 -32.98
N ILE A 10 4.98 -19.79 -32.88
CA ILE A 10 4.24 -19.76 -31.62
C ILE A 10 4.41 -21.12 -30.95
N VAL A 11 5.30 -21.22 -29.95
CA VAL A 11 5.31 -22.36 -29.04
C VAL A 11 4.34 -22.05 -27.91
N SER A 12 3.14 -22.62 -28.03
CA SER A 12 2.15 -22.65 -26.96
C SER A 12 2.64 -23.61 -25.88
N SER A 13 3.00 -23.09 -24.71
CA SER A 13 3.22 -23.89 -23.50
C SER A 13 2.52 -23.22 -22.32
N THR A 14 1.30 -23.72 -22.08
CA THR A 14 0.81 -24.16 -20.78
C THR A 14 0.81 -23.15 -19.62
N HIS A 15 -0.39 -22.76 -19.19
CA HIS A 15 -0.77 -22.33 -17.84
C HIS A 15 0.24 -21.49 -17.06
N THR A 16 -0.02 -20.19 -16.96
CA THR A 16 0.62 -19.28 -16.00
C THR A 16 0.14 -19.60 -14.58
N PRO A 17 1.00 -20.08 -13.65
CA PRO A 17 0.66 -20.12 -12.24
C PRO A 17 1.56 -19.11 -11.52
N VAL A 18 0.91 -18.13 -10.89
CA VAL A 18 1.36 -17.56 -9.62
C VAL A 18 2.69 -16.76 -9.71
N LEU A 19 2.55 -15.42 -9.81
CA LEU A 19 3.55 -14.46 -9.31
C LEU A 19 3.67 -14.57 -7.77
N GLN A 20 4.01 -15.76 -7.27
CA GLN A 20 4.71 -15.91 -6.01
C GLN A 20 6.15 -15.54 -6.35
N LYS A 21 6.45 -14.23 -6.29
CA LYS A 21 7.83 -13.79 -6.18
C LYS A 21 8.42 -14.51 -4.97
N ALA A 22 9.22 -15.54 -5.26
CA ALA A 22 9.91 -16.34 -4.29
C ALA A 22 10.67 -15.40 -3.35
N LEU A 23 10.27 -15.42 -2.07
CA LEU A 23 11.08 -14.97 -0.97
C LEU A 23 12.50 -15.50 -1.21
N ALA A 24 13.49 -14.59 -1.19
CA ALA A 24 14.89 -14.93 -1.40
C ALA A 24 15.29 -16.15 -0.54
N LYS A 25 16.15 -17.04 -1.07
CA LYS A 25 16.61 -18.23 -0.35
C LYS A 25 17.02 -17.84 1.08
N PRO A 26 16.45 -18.48 2.12
CA PRO A 26 16.64 -18.04 3.49
C PRO A 26 18.09 -18.28 3.92
N ASP A 27 18.78 -17.21 4.31
CA ASP A 27 20.07 -17.27 5.00
C ASP A 27 19.84 -17.95 6.37
N PRO A 28 20.52 -19.07 6.66
CA PRO A 28 20.35 -19.82 7.90
C PRO A 28 20.77 -19.03 9.16
N SER A 29 21.43 -17.88 9.00
CA SER A 29 21.81 -16.96 10.08
C SER A 29 20.88 -15.74 10.22
N ALA A 30 19.88 -15.59 9.34
CA ALA A 30 18.98 -14.44 9.40
C ALA A 30 17.95 -14.59 10.53
N THR A 31 17.85 -13.56 11.37
CA THR A 31 16.77 -13.46 12.35
C THR A 31 15.42 -13.35 11.61
N PRO A 32 14.31 -13.92 12.12
CA PRO A 32 13.01 -13.95 11.42
C PRO A 32 12.50 -12.57 10.97
N PHE A 33 12.92 -11.51 11.67
CA PHE A 33 12.64 -10.13 11.29
C PHE A 33 13.21 -9.75 9.90
N LYS A 34 14.40 -10.26 9.54
CA LYS A 34 15.01 -10.00 8.23
C LYS A 34 14.43 -10.87 7.11
N ILE A 35 13.79 -11.98 7.47
CA ILE A 35 13.25 -12.96 6.50
C ILE A 35 11.85 -12.55 6.03
N VAL A 36 11.06 -11.86 6.87
CA VAL A 36 9.65 -11.55 6.58
C VAL A 36 9.40 -10.10 6.14
N ILE A 37 10.26 -9.15 6.55
CA ILE A 37 10.09 -7.72 6.21
C ILE A 37 11.34 -7.22 5.49
N ASP A 38 11.23 -7.04 4.18
CA ASP A 38 12.29 -6.46 3.35
C ASP A 38 12.50 -4.96 3.71
N PRO A 39 13.72 -4.53 4.07
CA PRO A 39 14.01 -3.14 4.41
C PRO A 39 13.67 -2.13 3.30
N LYS A 40 13.86 -2.51 2.03
CA LYS A 40 13.52 -1.69 0.87
C LYS A 40 12.01 -1.54 0.75
N VAL A 41 11.27 -2.64 0.83
CA VAL A 41 9.79 -2.63 0.83
C VAL A 41 9.25 -1.75 1.95
N ARG A 42 9.84 -1.81 3.15
CA ARG A 42 9.46 -0.94 4.27
C ARG A 42 9.73 0.54 4.01
N MET A 43 10.86 0.86 3.38
CA MET A 43 11.21 2.24 3.01
C MET A 43 10.27 2.77 1.93
N ASP A 44 9.98 1.96 0.92
CA ASP A 44 9.06 2.32 -0.17
C ASP A 44 7.63 2.49 0.35
N LEU A 45 7.18 1.65 1.29
CA LEU A 45 5.90 1.83 2.00
C LEU A 45 5.86 3.16 2.76
N ARG A 46 6.93 3.51 3.48
CA ARG A 46 6.98 4.77 4.23
C ARG A 46 6.87 5.98 3.29
N ARG A 47 7.55 5.96 2.15
CA ARG A 47 7.45 7.02 1.14
C ARG A 47 6.02 7.15 0.64
N ALA A 48 5.41 6.03 0.23
CA ALA A 48 4.02 6.04 -0.24
C ALA A 48 3.03 6.60 0.79
N LEU A 49 3.24 6.33 2.09
CA LEU A 49 2.45 6.93 3.17
C LEU A 49 2.67 8.43 3.30
N ILE A 50 3.91 8.91 3.18
CA ILE A 50 4.22 10.35 3.19
C ILE A 50 3.59 11.02 1.97
N ASP A 51 3.74 10.45 0.78
CA ASP A 51 3.15 10.98 -0.46
C ASP A 51 1.61 11.07 -0.34
N LEU A 52 0.98 10.09 0.32
CA LEU A 52 -0.46 10.12 0.58
C LEU A 52 -0.84 11.24 1.55
N ILE A 53 -0.09 11.40 2.65
CA ILE A 53 -0.26 12.49 3.62
C ILE A 53 -0.16 13.85 2.92
N ASP A 54 0.89 14.05 2.13
CA ASP A 54 1.13 15.30 1.39
C ASP A 54 0.00 15.57 0.39
N TYR A 55 -0.46 14.54 -0.34
CA TYR A 55 -1.60 14.67 -1.26
C TYR A 55 -2.89 15.12 -0.54
N HIS A 56 -3.20 14.55 0.62
CA HIS A 56 -4.40 14.97 1.37
C HIS A 56 -4.28 16.40 1.89
N ASP A 57 -3.09 16.81 2.34
CA ASP A 57 -2.84 18.19 2.80
C ASP A 57 -3.03 19.19 1.64
N GLU A 58 -2.38 18.93 0.51
CA GLU A 58 -2.47 19.76 -0.69
C GLU A 58 -3.90 19.86 -1.21
N ALA A 59 -4.64 18.74 -1.29
CA ALA A 59 -6.02 18.74 -1.76
C ALA A 59 -6.97 19.53 -0.85
N LEU A 60 -6.84 19.40 0.48
CA LEU A 60 -7.63 20.20 1.42
C LEU A 60 -7.30 21.70 1.28
N ALA A 61 -6.02 22.04 1.18
CA ALA A 61 -5.57 23.42 0.99
C ALA A 61 -6.10 24.02 -0.32
N GLU A 62 -6.09 23.25 -1.41
CA GLU A 62 -6.64 23.65 -2.70
C GLU A 62 -8.16 23.91 -2.61
N HIS A 63 -8.93 22.97 -2.04
CA HIS A 63 -10.37 23.13 -1.90
C HIS A 63 -10.75 24.34 -1.04
N PHE A 64 -9.97 24.65 0.00
CA PHE A 64 -10.14 25.86 0.79
C PHE A 64 -9.81 27.12 -0.02
N ALA A 65 -8.68 27.14 -0.73
CA ALA A 65 -8.25 28.27 -1.54
C ALA A 65 -9.23 28.59 -2.69
N GLU A 66 -9.85 27.57 -3.27
CA GLU A 66 -10.88 27.70 -4.31
C GLU A 66 -12.26 28.11 -3.76
N GLY A 67 -12.42 28.18 -2.43
CA GLY A 67 -13.70 28.46 -1.78
C GLY A 67 -14.73 27.32 -1.86
N LYS A 68 -14.29 26.11 -2.23
CA LYS A 68 -15.13 24.89 -2.24
C LYS A 68 -15.30 24.30 -0.84
N LEU A 69 -14.36 24.60 0.06
CA LEU A 69 -14.39 24.22 1.46
C LEU A 69 -14.37 25.47 2.33
N ALA A 70 -15.34 25.61 3.23
CA ALA A 70 -15.33 26.63 4.26
C ALA A 70 -14.80 26.02 5.56
N LEU A 71 -13.90 26.74 6.24
CA LEU A 71 -13.32 26.33 7.51
C LEU A 71 -13.40 27.52 8.47
N ASP A 72 -13.91 27.27 9.68
CA ASP A 72 -14.00 28.29 10.73
C ASP A 72 -12.72 28.38 11.56
N SER A 73 -11.86 27.36 11.51
CA SER A 73 -10.57 27.35 12.22
C SER A 73 -9.57 26.32 11.69
N TYR A 74 -8.30 26.49 12.06
CA TYR A 74 -7.25 25.49 11.79
C TYR A 74 -7.50 24.15 12.52
N LYS A 75 -8.29 24.15 13.60
CA LYS A 75 -8.71 22.90 14.26
C LYS A 75 -9.56 22.05 13.31
N GLU A 76 -10.53 22.67 12.62
CA GLU A 76 -11.39 21.96 11.66
C GLU A 76 -10.59 21.42 10.48
N TYR A 77 -9.58 22.16 10.03
CA TYR A 77 -8.63 21.68 9.02
C TYR A 77 -7.99 20.34 9.46
N ILE A 78 -7.43 20.29 10.67
CA ILE A 78 -6.77 19.09 11.20
C ILE A 78 -7.77 17.93 11.32
N GLU A 79 -9.00 18.20 11.79
CA GLU A 79 -10.04 17.18 11.95
C GLU A 79 -10.47 16.58 10.60
N LEU A 80 -10.69 17.43 9.59
CA LEU A 80 -11.03 16.98 8.25
C LEU A 80 -9.87 16.24 7.58
N PHE A 81 -8.65 16.72 7.76
CA PHE A 81 -7.46 16.03 7.28
C PHE A 81 -7.34 14.62 7.88
N ALA A 82 -7.49 14.51 9.21
CA ALA A 82 -7.44 13.22 9.90
C ALA A 82 -8.57 12.27 9.47
N LEU A 83 -9.79 12.80 9.28
CA LEU A 83 -10.93 12.04 8.78
C LEU A 83 -10.66 11.53 7.35
N SER A 84 -10.20 12.41 6.45
CA SER A 84 -9.92 12.08 5.05
C SER A 84 -8.85 10.97 4.92
N LEU A 85 -7.78 11.06 5.73
CA LEU A 85 -6.77 10.01 5.80
C LEU A 85 -7.35 8.70 6.34
N LYS A 86 -8.13 8.73 7.41
CA LYS A 86 -8.77 7.54 7.98
C LYS A 86 -9.67 6.85 6.96
N GLU A 87 -10.55 7.59 6.29
CA GLU A 87 -11.46 7.06 5.28
C GLU A 87 -10.70 6.41 4.12
N THR A 88 -9.61 7.05 3.68
CA THR A 88 -8.75 6.49 2.63
C THR A 88 -8.08 5.20 3.08
N MET A 89 -7.53 5.17 4.30
CA MET A 89 -6.85 4.01 4.86
C MET A 89 -7.80 2.86 5.24
N GLU A 90 -9.08 3.14 5.46
CA GLU A 90 -10.14 2.14 5.67
C GLU A 90 -10.74 1.61 4.35
N SER A 91 -10.36 2.18 3.20
CA SER A 91 -10.83 1.76 1.88
C SER A 91 -9.94 0.70 1.23
N ARG A 92 -10.51 -0.12 0.33
CA ARG A 92 -9.74 -1.09 -0.46
C ARG A 92 -8.78 -0.38 -1.40
N GLU A 93 -9.18 0.76 -1.93
CA GLU A 93 -8.45 1.58 -2.88
C GLU A 93 -7.18 2.16 -2.25
N GLY A 94 -7.28 2.70 -1.03
CA GLY A 94 -6.13 3.20 -0.27
C GLY A 94 -5.15 2.07 0.07
N VAL A 95 -5.64 0.92 0.51
CA VAL A 95 -4.78 -0.25 0.77
C VAL A 95 -4.15 -0.78 -0.52
N ALA A 96 -4.90 -0.81 -1.63
CA ALA A 96 -4.40 -1.20 -2.95
C ALA A 96 -3.28 -0.27 -3.43
N TYR A 97 -3.42 1.04 -3.20
CA TYR A 97 -2.39 2.02 -3.50
C TYR A 97 -1.08 1.70 -2.75
N LEU A 98 -1.14 1.39 -1.46
CA LEU A 98 0.04 1.03 -0.67
C LEU A 98 0.68 -0.28 -1.13
N LEU A 99 -0.14 -1.31 -1.41
CA LEU A 99 0.32 -2.59 -1.94
C LEU A 99 1.05 -2.42 -3.28
N ARG A 100 0.47 -1.65 -4.19
CA ARG A 100 1.07 -1.34 -5.50
C ARG A 100 2.36 -0.55 -5.38
N SER A 101 2.41 0.41 -4.46
CA SER A 101 3.59 1.26 -4.23
C SER A 101 4.83 0.47 -3.78
N VAL A 102 4.62 -0.73 -3.23
CA VAL A 102 5.70 -1.63 -2.85
C VAL A 102 5.82 -2.88 -3.74
N GLY A 103 5.11 -2.89 -4.86
CA GLY A 103 5.26 -3.89 -5.93
C GLY A 103 4.35 -5.12 -5.83
N PHE A 104 3.28 -5.06 -5.04
CA PHE A 104 2.21 -6.06 -5.08
C PHE A 104 1.09 -5.62 -6.01
N ASP A 105 0.68 -6.50 -6.92
CA ASP A 105 -0.48 -6.29 -7.77
C ASP A 105 -1.62 -7.16 -7.25
N VAL A 106 -2.52 -6.54 -6.48
CA VAL A 106 -3.65 -7.20 -5.82
C VAL A 106 -4.90 -6.42 -6.21
N ARG A 107 -5.94 -7.14 -6.63
CA ARG A 107 -7.19 -6.49 -6.99
C ARG A 107 -7.88 -5.94 -5.73
N PRO A 108 -8.52 -4.77 -5.78
CA PRO A 108 -9.18 -4.19 -4.61
C PRO A 108 -10.17 -5.15 -3.93
N ASP A 109 -10.93 -5.93 -4.70
CA ASP A 109 -11.92 -6.87 -4.17
C ASP A 109 -11.32 -8.03 -3.35
N GLU A 110 -10.04 -8.33 -3.54
CA GLU A 110 -9.30 -9.36 -2.80
C GLU A 110 -8.70 -8.83 -1.48
N ILE A 111 -8.74 -7.52 -1.26
CA ILE A 111 -8.14 -6.89 -0.08
C ILE A 111 -9.03 -7.13 1.14
N ASN A 112 -8.43 -7.75 2.17
CA ASN A 112 -9.04 -7.93 3.47
C ASN A 112 -8.86 -6.67 4.34
N LEU A 113 -9.94 -5.92 4.54
CA LEU A 113 -9.97 -4.75 5.43
C LEU A 113 -10.07 -5.10 6.91
N ASN A 114 -10.37 -6.35 7.25
CA ASN A 114 -10.51 -6.83 8.64
C ASN A 114 -9.54 -7.99 8.91
N PRO A 115 -8.22 -7.76 8.84
CA PRO A 115 -7.23 -8.81 9.12
C PRO A 115 -7.25 -9.22 10.59
N GLU A 116 -7.17 -10.53 10.86
CA GLU A 116 -7.02 -11.04 12.22
C GLU A 116 -5.66 -10.64 12.82
N LEU A 117 -5.69 -10.01 13.99
CA LEU A 117 -4.48 -9.69 14.74
C LEU A 117 -3.92 -10.96 15.41
N ARG A 118 -2.94 -11.60 14.77
CA ARG A 118 -2.30 -12.84 15.26
C ARG A 118 -1.28 -12.58 16.38
N TRP A 119 -1.71 -11.94 17.45
CA TRP A 119 -0.87 -11.67 18.62
C TRP A 119 -0.40 -12.96 19.31
N LYS A 120 0.87 -12.98 19.75
CA LYS A 120 1.31 -13.99 20.72
C LYS A 120 0.71 -13.70 22.10
N LYS A 121 0.52 -14.72 22.93
CA LYS A 121 -0.01 -14.60 24.29
C LYS A 121 0.76 -13.52 25.08
N GLY A 122 0.05 -12.55 25.65
CA GLY A 122 0.63 -11.40 26.35
C GLY A 122 1.01 -10.21 25.46
N GLY A 123 0.63 -10.21 24.17
CA GLY A 123 0.87 -9.10 23.24
C GLY A 123 -0.03 -7.88 23.50
N PRO A 124 0.33 -6.71 22.94
CA PRO A 124 -0.23 -5.40 23.30
C PRO A 124 -1.70 -5.15 22.90
N GLY A 125 -2.39 -6.09 22.24
CA GLY A 125 -3.75 -5.84 21.72
C GLY A 125 -3.76 -4.90 20.52
N ALA A 126 -4.96 -4.45 20.07
CA ALA A 126 -5.12 -3.58 18.91
C ALA A 126 -4.32 -2.27 19.07
N PHE A 127 -3.53 -1.90 18.06
CA PHE A 127 -2.79 -0.64 18.05
C PHE A 127 -3.74 0.54 17.87
N GLY A 128 -3.63 1.55 18.74
CA GLY A 128 -4.36 2.82 18.61
C GLY A 128 -4.98 3.32 19.92
N SER A 129 -5.55 2.44 20.73
CA SER A 129 -6.16 2.81 22.02
C SER A 129 -5.15 3.02 23.16
N THR A 130 -3.90 2.61 22.97
CA THR A 130 -2.81 2.66 23.96
C THR A 130 -1.80 3.78 23.69
N LEU A 131 -2.01 4.61 22.66
CA LEU A 131 -1.13 5.73 22.30
C LEU A 131 -1.67 7.09 22.78
N LEU A 132 -2.73 7.10 23.58
CA LEU A 132 -3.30 8.29 24.25
C LEU A 132 -3.30 8.08 25.76
#